data_AF-A0A370BBU8-F1
#
_entry.id   AF-A0A370BBU8-F1
#
_cell.length_a   1.000
_cell.length_b   1.000
_cell.length_c   1.000
_cell.angle_alpha   90.00
_cell.angle_beta   90.00
_cell.angle_gamma   90.00
#
_symmetry.space_group_name_H-M   'P 1'
#
loop_
_entity.id
_entity.type
_entity.pdbx_description
1 polymer ?
#
loop_
_entity_poly.entity_id
_entity_poly.type
_entity_poly.pdbx_seq_one_letter_code
_entity_poly.pdbx_strand_id
1 'polypeptide(L)'
;MDEERAGRLVSSLRARGVLAHLAHLGVYQCGVQIVLIGGGEAIWDIDAVMGLRAEVVQDGVLVGFVPHVRGSEEFTEEQLVQTIATARYDKEGLHPPADTATGPEGTGGEGTGLPYRGAGPALPQRRRRGLRLPRWPRRPG
;
A
#
# COMPACT_ATOMS: atom_id res chain seq x y z
N MET A 1 4.27 -6.01 8.15
CA MET A 1 4.66 -7.43 8.30
C MET A 1 6.16 -7.54 8.57
N ASP A 2 6.63 -8.69 9.07
CA ASP A 2 8.07 -8.98 9.18
C ASP A 2 8.68 -9.44 7.84
N GLU A 3 10.02 -9.42 7.77
CA GLU A 3 10.79 -9.72 6.56
C GLU A 3 10.67 -11.19 6.13
N GLU A 4 10.68 -12.12 7.09
CA GLU A 4 10.62 -13.55 6.79
C GLU A 4 9.29 -13.92 6.14
N ARG A 5 8.18 -13.45 6.72
CA ARG A 5 6.84 -13.64 6.18
C ARG A 5 6.70 -12.98 4.81
N ALA A 6 7.17 -11.74 4.66
CA ALA A 6 7.17 -11.05 3.37
C ALA A 6 7.97 -11.84 2.30
N GLY A 7 9.13 -12.38 2.67
CA GLY A 7 9.97 -13.20 1.78
C GLY A 7 9.28 -14.49 1.33
N ARG A 8 8.57 -15.17 2.23
CA ARG A 8 7.75 -16.35 1.88
C ARG A 8 6.62 -15.99 0.92
N LEU A 9 5.87 -14.92 1.19
CA LEU A 9 4.81 -14.45 0.31
C LEU A 9 5.33 -14.09 -1.09
N VAL A 10 6.44 -13.35 -1.17
CA VAL A 10 7.10 -13.00 -2.45
C VAL A 10 7.47 -14.25 -3.23
N SER A 11 8.06 -15.24 -2.57
CA SER A 11 8.45 -16.50 -3.20
C SER A 11 7.25 -17.26 -3.76
N SER A 12 6.18 -17.38 -2.97
CA SER A 12 4.92 -18.03 -3.39
C SER A 12 4.21 -17.30 -4.53
N LEU A 13 4.24 -15.96 -4.54
CA LEU A 13 3.67 -15.15 -5.61
C LEU A 13 4.46 -15.29 -6.92
N ARG A 14 5.80 -15.29 -6.84
CA ARG A 14 6.67 -15.51 -8.00
C ARG A 14 6.48 -16.89 -8.61
N ALA A 15 6.29 -17.92 -7.80
CA ALA A 15 5.98 -19.26 -8.28
C ALA A 15 4.67 -19.32 -9.09
N ARG A 16 3.76 -18.36 -8.90
CA ARG A 16 2.51 -18.19 -9.65
C ARG A 16 2.62 -17.21 -10.83
N GLY A 17 3.83 -16.74 -11.16
CA GLY A 17 4.06 -15.80 -12.27
C GLY A 17 3.79 -14.33 -11.93
N VAL A 18 3.56 -13.98 -10.66
CA VAL A 18 3.38 -12.59 -10.24
C VAL A 18 4.75 -11.93 -10.06
N LEU A 19 4.93 -10.72 -10.62
CA LEU A 19 6.15 -9.92 -10.48
C LEU A 19 6.24 -9.26 -9.09
N ALA A 20 6.51 -10.08 -8.07
CA ALA A 20 6.60 -9.64 -6.68
C ALA A 20 8.04 -9.36 -6.23
N HIS A 21 8.23 -8.41 -5.32
CA HIS A 21 9.49 -8.05 -4.68
C HIS A 21 9.27 -7.77 -3.19
N LEU A 22 10.33 -7.92 -2.40
CA LEU A 22 10.33 -7.51 -1.01
C LEU A 22 10.37 -5.98 -0.94
N ALA A 23 9.46 -5.38 -0.17
CA ALA A 23 9.40 -3.94 0.05
C ALA A 23 9.84 -3.59 1.48
N HIS A 24 10.89 -2.79 1.63
CA HIS A 24 11.27 -2.23 2.93
C HIS A 24 10.53 -0.90 3.15
N LEU A 25 9.51 -0.91 3.99
CA LEU A 25 8.65 0.23 4.30
C LEU A 25 9.20 1.06 5.47
N GLY A 26 9.91 0.42 6.38
CA GLY A 26 10.58 1.02 7.54
C GLY A 26 11.73 0.14 8.03
N VAL A 27 12.31 0.49 9.19
CA VAL A 27 13.41 -0.28 9.80
C VAL A 27 12.95 -1.67 10.22
N TYR A 28 11.72 -1.79 10.70
CA TYR A 28 11.11 -3.07 11.15
C TYR A 28 9.81 -3.39 10.41
N GLN A 29 9.59 -2.74 9.26
CA GLN A 29 8.36 -2.90 8.49
C GLN A 29 8.72 -3.30 7.08
N CYS A 30 8.39 -4.53 6.73
CA CYS A 30 8.45 -5.05 5.37
C CYS A 30 7.06 -5.21 4.79
N GLY A 31 7.00 -5.41 3.48
CA GLY A 31 5.79 -5.68 2.71
C GLY A 31 6.11 -6.37 1.39
N VAL A 32 5.08 -6.56 0.57
CA VAL A 32 5.18 -7.19 -0.76
C VAL A 32 4.86 -6.15 -1.83
N GLN A 33 5.81 -5.86 -2.69
CA GLN A 33 5.62 -4.97 -3.85
C GLN A 33 5.32 -5.79 -5.10
N ILE A 34 4.24 -5.47 -5.80
CA ILE A 34 3.88 -6.09 -7.07
C ILE A 34 4.01 -5.07 -8.17
N VAL A 35 4.74 -5.45 -9.23
CA VAL A 35 4.86 -4.63 -10.44
C VAL A 35 3.63 -4.89 -11.32
N LEU A 36 2.88 -3.83 -11.60
CA LEU A 36 1.66 -3.87 -12.39
C LEU A 36 1.98 -3.71 -13.89
N ILE A 37 1.16 -4.36 -14.72
CA ILE A 37 1.20 -4.19 -16.16
C ILE A 37 0.73 -2.76 -16.46
N GLY A 38 1.66 -1.90 -16.92
CA GLY A 38 1.43 -0.46 -17.08
C GLY A 38 2.39 0.43 -16.30
N GLY A 39 3.28 -0.15 -15.48
CA GLY A 39 4.35 0.59 -14.79
C GLY A 39 3.98 1.11 -13.40
N GLY A 40 2.77 0.80 -12.92
CA GLY A 40 2.39 1.01 -11.53
C GLY A 40 2.95 -0.08 -10.60
N GLU A 41 2.86 0.17 -9.31
CA GLU A 41 3.29 -0.74 -8.24
C GLU A 41 2.19 -0.84 -7.19
N ALA A 42 1.87 -2.05 -6.74
CA ALA A 42 1.01 -2.27 -5.59
C ALA A 42 1.84 -2.74 -4.40
N ILE A 43 1.82 -1.98 -3.31
CA ILE A 43 2.58 -2.25 -2.09
C ILE A 43 1.61 -2.80 -1.05
N TRP A 44 1.75 -4.09 -0.76
CA TRP A 44 0.95 -4.82 0.20
C TRP A 44 1.63 -4.88 1.57
N ASP A 45 0.86 -4.63 2.61
CA ASP A 45 1.23 -4.89 3.99
C ASP A 45 0.04 -5.44 4.78
N ILE A 46 0.32 -6.17 5.86
CA ILE A 46 -0.65 -6.56 6.87
C ILE A 46 -0.39 -5.76 8.15
N ASP A 47 -1.43 -5.13 8.67
CA ASP A 47 -1.43 -4.44 9.95
C ASP A 47 -2.41 -5.13 10.91
N ALA A 48 -2.09 -5.15 12.20
CA ALA A 48 -2.92 -5.82 13.20
C ALA A 48 -4.30 -5.17 13.40
N VAL A 49 -4.46 -3.89 13.02
CA VAL A 49 -5.68 -3.10 13.22
C VAL A 49 -6.58 -3.13 11.99
N MET A 50 -6.00 -3.18 10.79
CA MET A 50 -6.74 -3.05 9.52
C MET A 50 -6.48 -4.18 8.54
N GLY A 51 -5.84 -5.27 8.98
CA GLY A 51 -5.55 -6.42 8.16
C GLY A 51 -4.71 -6.09 6.93
N LEU A 52 -4.93 -6.87 5.87
CA LEU A 52 -4.26 -6.75 4.59
C LEU A 52 -4.75 -5.50 3.85
N ARG A 53 -3.79 -4.67 3.41
CA ARG A 53 -4.02 -3.48 2.61
C ARG A 53 -3.00 -3.39 1.49
N ALA A 54 -3.38 -2.73 0.40
CA ALA A 54 -2.45 -2.37 -0.66
C ALA A 54 -2.56 -0.90 -1.05
N GLU A 55 -1.41 -0.25 -1.16
CA GLU A 55 -1.28 1.08 -1.76
C GLU A 55 -0.85 0.91 -3.21
N VAL A 56 -1.56 1.55 -4.14
CA VAL A 56 -1.20 1.53 -5.56
C VAL A 56 -0.58 2.86 -5.93
N VAL A 57 0.64 2.77 -6.45
CA VAL A 57 1.47 3.91 -6.83
C VAL A 57 1.73 3.83 -8.33
N GLN A 58 1.59 4.95 -9.02
CA GLN A 58 1.95 5.08 -10.43
C GLN A 58 2.88 6.28 -10.60
N ASP A 59 4.03 6.07 -11.24
CA ASP A 59 5.05 7.11 -11.43
C ASP A 59 5.46 7.82 -10.12
N GLY A 60 5.46 7.07 -9.00
CA GLY A 60 5.76 7.58 -7.67
C GLY A 60 4.63 8.35 -6.98
N VAL A 61 3.44 8.43 -7.59
CA VAL A 61 2.24 9.08 -7.04
C VAL A 61 1.23 8.03 -6.57
N LEU A 62 0.72 8.15 -5.35
CA LEU A 62 -0.35 7.31 -4.84
C LEU A 62 -1.63 7.56 -5.65
N VAL A 63 -2.12 6.53 -6.35
CA VAL A 63 -3.32 6.61 -7.19
C VAL A 63 -4.55 6.00 -6.52
N GLY A 64 -4.36 5.14 -5.52
CA GLY A 64 -5.47 4.58 -4.76
C GLY A 64 -5.06 3.41 -3.89
N PHE A 65 -6.07 2.79 -3.29
CA PHE A 65 -5.91 1.66 -2.40
C PHE A 65 -6.74 0.47 -2.90
N VAL A 66 -6.21 -0.74 -2.75
CA VAL A 66 -7.03 -1.94 -2.92
C VAL A 66 -8.05 -1.99 -1.76
N PRO A 67 -9.34 -2.24 -2.03
CA PRO A 67 -10.36 -2.32 -1.00
C PRO A 67 -9.94 -3.23 0.16
N HIS A 68 -10.20 -2.79 1.38
CA HIS A 68 -9.90 -3.56 2.58
C HIS A 68 -10.63 -4.91 2.54
N VAL A 69 -9.89 -5.98 2.80
CA VAL A 69 -10.42 -7.33 2.88
C VAL A 69 -10.69 -7.64 4.36
N ARG A 70 -11.96 -7.64 4.76
CA ARG A 70 -12.37 -7.83 6.16
C ARG A 70 -11.94 -9.20 6.70
N GLY A 71 -11.37 -9.24 7.90
CA GLY A 71 -10.91 -10.47 8.57
C GLY A 71 -9.57 -10.98 8.03
N SER A 72 -8.89 -10.19 7.19
CA SER A 72 -7.58 -10.55 6.65
C SER A 72 -6.45 -10.49 7.66
N GLU A 73 -6.70 -9.97 8.88
CA GLU A 73 -5.76 -10.04 10.01
C GLU A 73 -5.36 -11.50 10.32
N GLU A 74 -6.31 -12.43 10.15
CA GLU A 74 -6.17 -13.84 10.52
C GLU A 74 -5.85 -14.76 9.32
N PHE A 75 -5.64 -14.19 8.13
CA PHE A 75 -5.42 -14.99 6.94
C PHE A 75 -4.13 -15.82 7.02
N THR A 76 -4.23 -17.07 6.53
CA THR A 76 -3.06 -17.91 6.28
C THR A 76 -2.21 -17.34 5.15
N GLU A 77 -0.96 -17.79 5.04
CA GLU A 77 -0.08 -17.34 3.95
C GLU A 77 -0.67 -17.68 2.58
N GLU A 78 -1.31 -18.83 2.42
CA GLU A 78 -1.97 -19.22 1.17
C GLU A 78 -3.15 -18.32 0.83
N GLN A 79 -3.95 -17.93 1.83
CA GLN A 79 -5.07 -16.99 1.66
C GLN A 79 -4.57 -15.60 1.27
N LEU A 80 -3.47 -15.14 1.88
CA LEU A 80 -2.81 -13.89 1.51
C LEU A 80 -2.31 -13.94 0.06
N VAL A 81 -1.57 -14.99 -0.30
CA VAL A 81 -1.05 -15.16 -1.68
C VAL A 81 -2.21 -15.19 -2.68
N GLN A 82 -3.29 -15.92 -2.38
CA GLN A 82 -4.46 -16.00 -3.24
C GLN A 82 -5.11 -14.63 -3.42
N THR A 83 -5.37 -13.92 -2.33
CA THR A 83 -6.01 -12.60 -2.32
C THR A 83 -5.19 -11.59 -3.13
N ILE A 84 -3.88 -11.57 -2.89
CA ILE A 84 -2.95 -10.65 -3.55
C ILE A 84 -2.86 -10.97 -5.06
N ALA A 85 -2.84 -12.26 -5.43
CA ALA A 85 -2.74 -12.68 -6.83
C ALA A 85 -4.03 -12.42 -7.63
N THR A 86 -5.21 -12.42 -6.99
CA THR A 86 -6.50 -12.17 -7.66
C THR A 86 -7.01 -10.75 -7.48
N ALA A 87 -6.26 -9.89 -6.81
CA ALA A 87 -6.64 -8.49 -6.60
C ALA A 87 -6.71 -7.72 -7.93
N ARG A 88 -7.68 -6.81 -8.00
CA ARG A 88 -7.85 -5.90 -9.14
C ARG A 88 -7.15 -4.58 -8.83
N TYR A 89 -6.30 -4.14 -9.78
CA TYR A 89 -5.51 -2.91 -9.66
C TYR A 89 -5.89 -1.85 -10.71
N ASP A 90 -7.04 -2.04 -11.37
CA ASP A 90 -7.61 -1.08 -12.30
C ASP A 90 -8.23 0.12 -11.54
N LYS A 91 -8.36 1.28 -12.20
CA LYS A 91 -8.82 2.52 -11.54
C LYS A 91 -10.21 2.36 -10.92
N GLU A 92 -11.06 1.56 -11.53
CA GLU A 92 -12.42 1.27 -11.08
C GLU A 92 -12.43 0.34 -9.84
N GLY A 93 -11.40 -0.48 -9.67
CA GLY A 93 -11.24 -1.38 -8.53
C GLY A 93 -10.56 -0.74 -7.33
N LEU A 94 -9.97 0.45 -7.48
CA LEU A 94 -9.27 1.16 -6.40
C LEU A 94 -10.19 2.13 -5.67
N HIS A 95 -10.08 2.16 -4.35
CA HIS A 95 -10.58 3.29 -3.59
C HIS A 95 -9.67 4.50 -3.84
N PRO A 96 -10.25 5.69 -4.16
CA PRO A 96 -9.46 6.89 -4.27
C PRO A 96 -8.77 7.16 -2.92
N PRO A 97 -7.62 7.84 -2.92
CA PRO A 97 -7.09 8.38 -1.69
C PRO A 97 -8.13 9.33 -1.13
N ALA A 98 -8.84 8.92 -0.08
CA ALA A 98 -9.76 9.81 0.59
C ALA A 98 -8.92 10.94 1.18
N ASP A 99 -9.13 12.17 0.71
CA ASP A 99 -8.87 13.32 1.57
C ASP A 99 -9.80 13.13 2.77
N THR A 100 -9.24 12.81 3.94
CA THR A 100 -9.94 12.79 5.22
C THR A 100 -10.39 14.21 5.65
N ALA A 101 -10.80 15.06 4.71
CA ALA A 101 -11.53 16.29 4.95
C ALA A 101 -13.03 16.03 4.79
N THR A 102 -13.59 15.11 5.58
CA THR A 102 -15.02 15.22 5.95
C THR A 102 -15.10 16.01 7.24
N GLY A 103 -15.26 17.31 7.07
CA GLY A 103 -15.74 18.27 8.05
C GLY A 103 -15.87 19.59 7.30
N PRO A 104 -17.10 20.06 7.01
CA PRO A 104 -17.88 20.66 8.09
C PRO A 104 -19.41 20.48 7.95
N GLU A 105 -20.08 20.15 9.06
CA GLU A 105 -21.37 20.79 9.35
C GLU A 105 -21.56 20.89 10.86
N GLY A 106 -21.21 22.06 11.38
CA GLY A 106 -21.64 22.48 12.71
C GLY A 106 -23.08 22.96 12.62
N THR A 107 -23.91 22.52 13.55
CA THR A 107 -25.07 23.27 14.01
C THR A 107 -25.21 23.08 15.51
N GLY A 108 -24.96 24.17 16.25
CA GLY A 108 -25.58 24.46 17.55
C GLY A 108 -24.98 23.77 18.79
N GLY A 109 -24.10 24.48 19.49
CA GLY A 109 -23.70 24.13 20.85
C GLY A 109 -22.65 25.09 21.40
N GLU A 110 -23.09 26.26 21.86
CA GLU A 110 -22.28 27.22 22.63
C GLU A 110 -21.57 26.56 23.81
N GLY A 111 -20.28 26.88 24.01
CA GLY A 111 -19.49 26.35 25.11
C GLY A 111 -18.02 26.77 25.06
N THR A 112 -17.78 28.08 25.19
CA THR A 112 -16.59 28.77 25.70
C THR A 112 -15.27 27.99 25.87
N GLY A 113 -14.25 28.39 25.10
CA GLY A 113 -12.88 28.53 25.62
C GLY A 113 -11.81 27.56 25.13
N LEU A 114 -11.02 28.01 24.13
CA LEU A 114 -9.54 27.95 23.98
C LEU A 114 -9.12 27.58 22.54
N PRO A 115 -8.25 28.39 21.88
CA PRO A 115 -7.70 28.04 20.58
C PRO A 115 -6.57 27.03 20.75
N TYR A 116 -6.83 25.74 20.49
CA TYR A 116 -5.75 24.77 20.32
C TYR A 116 -5.04 25.04 18.97
N ARG A 117 -4.02 25.90 19.03
CA ARG A 117 -2.96 26.01 18.02
C ARG A 117 -2.04 24.79 18.17
N GLY A 118 -2.49 23.63 17.69
CA GLY A 118 -1.65 22.44 17.58
C GLY A 118 -1.29 22.19 16.13
N ALA A 119 -0.05 22.54 15.78
CA ALA A 119 0.61 21.94 14.64
C ALA A 119 0.61 20.41 14.84
N GLY A 120 -0.28 19.70 14.13
CA GLY A 120 -0.16 18.26 13.99
C GLY A 120 1.19 17.94 13.32
N PRO A 121 1.89 16.87 13.70
CA PRO A 121 3.13 16.52 13.04
C PRO A 121 2.80 16.23 11.58
N ALA A 122 3.32 17.05 10.68
CA ALA A 122 3.41 16.73 9.27
C ALA A 122 4.13 15.39 9.18
N LEU A 123 3.42 14.33 8.78
CA LEU A 123 4.06 13.07 8.41
C LEU A 123 5.18 13.42 7.43
N PRO A 124 6.42 12.96 7.67
CA PRO A 124 7.52 13.27 6.77
C PRO A 124 7.15 12.67 5.42
N GLN A 125 6.88 13.54 4.44
CA GLN A 125 6.80 13.15 3.03
C GLN A 125 8.12 12.45 2.72
N ARG A 126 8.07 11.12 2.64
CA ARG A 126 9.22 10.30 2.28
C ARG A 126 9.59 10.64 0.85
N ARG A 127 10.52 11.58 0.70
CA ARG A 127 11.29 11.75 -0.52
C ARG A 127 12.08 10.46 -0.75
N ARG A 128 11.48 9.50 -1.47
CA ARG A 128 12.23 8.36 -2.00
C ARG A 128 13.19 8.92 -3.04
N ARG A 129 14.48 8.89 -2.71
CA ARG A 129 15.57 9.07 -3.68
C ARG A 129 15.32 8.06 -4.81
N GLY A 130 15.16 8.57 -6.02
CA GLY A 130 14.95 7.75 -7.21
C GLY A 130 16.09 6.75 -7.38
N LEU A 131 15.78 5.48 -7.17
CA LEU A 131 16.63 4.40 -7.62
C LEU A 131 16.44 4.31 -9.13
N ARG A 132 17.44 4.81 -9.85
CA ARG A 132 17.59 4.61 -11.29
C ARG A 132 17.68 3.11 -11.54
N LEU A 133 16.63 2.54 -12.14
CA LEU A 133 16.67 1.18 -12.66
C LEU A 133 17.76 1.08 -13.75
N PRO A 134 18.64 0.06 -13.73
CA PRO A 134 19.56 -0.17 -14.82
C PRO A 134 18.78 -0.61 -16.06
N ARG A 135 18.96 0.13 -17.18
CA ARG A 135 18.50 -0.29 -18.51
C ARG A 135 19.21 -1.59 -18.89
N TRP A 136 18.46 -2.67 -19.07
CA TRP A 136 18.96 -3.90 -19.68
C TRP A 136 18.54 -4.00 -21.16
N PRO A 137 19.42 -4.47 -22.05
CA PRO A 137 19.20 -4.45 -23.49
C PRO A 137 18.26 -5.58 -23.92
N ARG A 138 17.36 -5.27 -24.86
CA ARG A 138 16.54 -6.27 -25.57
C ARG A 138 17.46 -7.14 -26.42
N ARG A 139 17.37 -8.47 -26.26
CA ARG A 139 17.94 -9.43 -27.22
C ARG A 139 16.98 -9.57 -28.40
N PRO A 140 17.45 -9.49 -29.65
CA PRO A 140 16.65 -9.83 -30.82
C PRO A 140 16.66 -11.36 -31.04
N GLY A 141 15.51 -11.90 -31.39
CA GLY A 141 15.37 -13.16 -32.12
C GLY A 141 15.07 -12.85 -33.57
#